data_AF-A0A285TZA7-F1
#
_entry.id   AF-A0A285TZA7-F1
#
_cell.length_a   1.000
_cell.length_b   1.000
_cell.length_c   1.000
_cell.angle_alpha   90.00
_cell.angle_beta   90.00
_cell.angle_gamma   90.00
#
_symmetry.space_group_name_H-M   'P 1'
#
loop_
_entity.id
_entity.type
_entity.pdbx_description
1 polymer ?
#
loop_
_entity_poly.entity_id
_entity_poly.type
_entity_poly.pdbx_seq_one_letter_code
_entity_poly.pdbx_strand_id
1 'polypeptide(L)'
;MTALFAICDDQWALVKTASSPMGLKASTFKTYSNAALDSVEDLRANYVLVIDQGTKPDQEWETVIGNPTVVIDGDPEQPETMTATLQYSTQPISLDAAKAKLKEKVKQCKFTRMDAGVEFDLDGEIMIAQTDSESRSLLMGVYFKAVSGGLPNGRNWRFLDNSYPLLTTAQVIALGDTVDTMVSACYDQQDAHDAAIEALPDIEACITYDCTAGFPAAPAAN
;
A
#
# COMPACT_ATOMS: atom_id res chain seq x y z
N MET A 1 9.99 21.84 -0.74
CA MET A 1 9.23 22.68 0.21
C MET A 1 7.94 23.07 -0.48
N THR A 2 6.79 22.86 0.17
CA THR A 2 5.49 23.18 -0.43
C THR A 2 5.17 24.66 -0.24
N ALA A 3 4.73 25.34 -1.30
CA ALA A 3 4.35 26.74 -1.25
C ALA A 3 3.00 26.92 -0.54
N LEU A 4 2.92 27.87 0.40
CA LEU A 4 1.72 28.14 1.19
C LEU A 4 1.05 29.48 0.81
N PHE A 5 1.83 30.43 0.31
CA PHE A 5 1.33 31.74 -0.10
C PHE A 5 1.82 32.09 -1.51
N ALA A 6 0.93 32.66 -2.30
CA ALA A 6 1.20 33.26 -3.59
C ALA A 6 1.24 34.77 -3.43
N ILE A 7 2.30 35.40 -3.93
CA ILE A 7 2.46 36.85 -3.90
C ILE A 7 2.39 37.31 -5.35
N CYS A 8 1.37 38.09 -5.65
CA CYS A 8 1.05 38.55 -6.99
C CYS A 8 1.39 40.04 -7.14
N ASP A 9 1.52 40.51 -8.37
CA ASP A 9 1.55 41.94 -8.67
C ASP A 9 0.13 42.54 -8.70
N ASP A 10 0.03 43.82 -9.06
CA ASP A 10 -1.24 44.55 -9.18
C ASP A 10 -2.11 44.10 -10.37
N GLN A 11 -1.58 43.22 -11.23
CA GLN A 11 -2.30 42.55 -12.30
C GLN A 11 -2.63 41.10 -11.95
N TRP A 12 -2.42 40.69 -10.69
CA TRP A 12 -2.59 39.33 -10.19
C TRP A 12 -1.68 38.28 -10.84
N ALA A 13 -0.61 38.68 -11.52
CA ALA A 13 0.38 37.74 -12.01
C ALA A 13 1.26 37.28 -10.84
N LEU A 14 1.51 35.97 -10.77
CA LEU A 14 2.35 35.38 -9.73
C LEU A 14 3.79 35.90 -9.82
N VAL A 15 4.25 36.62 -8.79
CA VAL A 15 5.62 37.14 -8.70
C VAL A 15 6.53 36.15 -7.99
N LYS A 16 6.07 35.62 -6.86
CA LYS A 16 6.83 34.63 -6.07
C LYS A 16 5.91 33.83 -5.16
N THR A 17 6.41 32.69 -4.71
CA THR A 17 5.76 31.86 -3.70
C THR A 17 6.53 31.91 -2.37
N ALA A 18 5.82 31.78 -1.25
CA ALA A 18 6.42 31.61 0.07
C ALA A 18 5.98 30.29 0.70
N SER A 19 6.93 29.53 1.25
CA SER A 19 6.69 28.28 1.99
C SER A 19 6.61 28.49 3.51
N SER A 20 6.68 29.73 3.97
CA SER A 20 6.60 30.13 5.37
C SER A 20 5.66 31.33 5.50
N PRO A 21 4.83 31.39 6.56
CA PRO A 21 4.02 32.58 6.84
C PRO A 21 4.85 33.74 7.42
N MET A 22 6.10 33.49 7.83
CA MET A 22 6.92 34.49 8.55
C MET A 22 7.64 35.42 7.58
N GLY A 23 7.63 36.72 7.88
CA GLY A 23 8.42 37.73 7.15
C GLY A 23 7.98 37.94 5.69
N LEU A 24 6.71 37.70 5.38
CA LEU A 24 6.19 37.80 4.03
C LEU A 24 6.11 39.27 3.61
N LYS A 25 6.74 39.61 2.47
CA LYS A 25 6.66 40.95 1.89
C LYS A 25 5.80 40.93 0.62
N ALA A 26 4.66 41.61 0.69
CA ALA A 26 3.71 41.82 -0.40
C ALA A 26 4.25 42.79 -1.46
N SER A 27 3.63 42.80 -2.65
CA SER A 27 3.99 43.70 -3.76
C SER A 27 3.65 45.15 -3.46
N THR A 28 2.70 45.41 -2.55
CA THR A 28 2.41 46.74 -1.99
C THR A 28 3.46 47.24 -0.99
N PHE A 29 4.55 46.49 -0.79
CA PHE A 29 5.59 46.70 0.23
C PHE A 29 5.14 46.48 1.68
N LYS A 30 3.88 46.13 1.93
CA LYS A 30 3.44 45.67 3.26
C LYS A 30 4.23 44.43 3.67
N THR A 31 4.67 44.41 4.92
CA THR A 31 5.42 43.29 5.50
C THR A 31 4.60 42.65 6.61
N TYR A 32 4.46 41.34 6.54
CA TYR A 32 3.76 40.51 7.50
C TYR A 32 4.78 39.79 8.38
N SER A 33 4.76 40.06 9.68
CA SER A 33 5.57 39.32 10.64
C SER A 33 5.16 37.84 10.66
N ASN A 34 3.86 37.56 10.59
CA ASN A 34 3.28 36.23 10.44
C ASN A 34 1.93 36.31 9.69
N ALA A 35 1.94 36.04 8.38
CA ALA A 35 0.77 36.14 7.51
C ALA A 35 -0.36 35.16 7.86
N ALA A 36 -0.11 34.14 8.67
CA ALA A 36 -1.16 33.21 9.12
C ALA A 36 -2.10 33.81 10.18
N LEU A 37 -1.76 34.98 10.72
CA LEU A 37 -2.57 35.69 11.72
C LEU A 37 -3.46 36.79 11.10
N ASP A 38 -3.22 37.14 9.85
CA ASP A 38 -3.95 38.17 9.13
C ASP A 38 -5.20 37.59 8.45
N SER A 39 -6.20 38.44 8.22
CA SER A 39 -7.41 38.02 7.53
C SER A 39 -7.14 37.78 6.04
N VAL A 40 -7.89 36.87 5.43
CA VAL A 40 -7.81 36.61 3.98
C VAL A 40 -8.10 37.88 3.18
N GLU A 41 -9.00 38.73 3.67
CA GLU A 41 -9.33 40.03 3.08
C GLU A 41 -8.12 40.98 3.08
N ASP A 42 -7.38 41.07 4.20
CA ASP A 42 -6.19 41.92 4.28
C ASP A 42 -5.06 41.39 3.39
N LEU A 43 -4.84 40.07 3.36
CA LEU A 43 -3.87 39.44 2.49
C LEU A 43 -4.18 39.75 1.02
N ARG A 44 -5.44 39.56 0.59
CA ARG A 44 -5.90 39.86 -0.79
C ARG A 44 -5.76 41.33 -1.15
N ALA A 45 -6.11 42.25 -0.24
CA ALA A 45 -5.93 43.68 -0.46
C ALA A 45 -4.46 44.07 -0.70
N ASN A 46 -3.51 43.20 -0.36
CA ASN A 46 -2.08 43.35 -0.59
C ASN A 46 -1.52 42.37 -1.63
N TYR A 47 -2.39 41.80 -2.49
CA TYR A 47 -2.02 40.84 -3.55
C TYR A 47 -1.32 39.58 -3.02
N VAL A 48 -1.72 39.12 -1.83
CA VAL A 48 -1.28 37.87 -1.24
C VAL A 48 -2.46 36.90 -1.16
N LEU A 49 -2.27 35.69 -1.69
CA LEU A 49 -3.26 34.62 -1.64
C LEU A 49 -2.72 33.46 -0.82
N VAL A 50 -3.58 32.91 0.06
CA VAL A 50 -3.32 31.60 0.68
C VAL A 50 -3.53 30.55 -0.40
N ILE A 51 -2.55 29.68 -0.59
CA ILE A 51 -2.61 28.64 -1.61
C ILE A 51 -3.39 27.45 -1.04
N ASP A 52 -4.50 27.10 -1.67
CA ASP A 52 -5.16 25.83 -1.43
C ASP A 52 -4.25 24.69 -1.92
N GLN A 53 -3.85 23.83 -0.98
CA GLN A 53 -2.92 22.73 -1.23
C GLN A 53 -3.60 21.54 -1.93
N GLY A 54 -4.94 21.51 -1.92
CA GLY A 54 -5.72 20.40 -2.46
C GLY A 54 -5.32 19.04 -1.87
N THR A 55 -5.61 17.97 -2.62
CA THR A 55 -5.15 16.62 -2.32
C THR A 55 -4.07 16.24 -3.31
N LYS A 56 -2.94 15.76 -2.81
CA LYS A 56 -1.87 15.20 -3.66
C LYS A 56 -2.45 14.00 -4.42
N PRO A 57 -2.22 13.88 -5.76
CA PRO A 57 -2.69 12.74 -6.53
C PRO A 57 -2.24 11.40 -5.94
N ASP A 58 -3.10 10.39 -6.08
CA ASP A 58 -2.75 9.02 -5.70
C ASP A 58 -1.60 8.51 -6.56
N GLN A 59 -0.56 8.02 -5.90
CA GLN A 59 0.65 7.55 -6.58
C GLN A 59 0.64 6.03 -6.77
N GLU A 60 -0.54 5.40 -6.75
CA GLU A 60 -0.63 3.97 -6.97
C GLU A 60 -0.15 3.56 -8.37
N TRP A 61 -0.59 4.29 -9.40
CA TRP A 61 -0.31 3.99 -10.82
C TRP A 61 0.32 5.15 -11.60
N GLU A 62 0.56 6.26 -10.93
CA GLU A 62 1.19 7.45 -11.48
C GLU A 62 2.20 8.04 -10.49
N THR A 63 3.06 8.92 -10.99
CA THR A 63 3.99 9.68 -10.16
C THR A 63 3.84 11.17 -10.42
N VAL A 64 3.94 11.95 -9.35
CA VAL A 64 3.99 13.41 -9.47
C VAL A 64 5.37 13.81 -10.00
N ILE A 65 5.39 14.59 -11.07
CA ILE A 65 6.61 15.08 -11.70
C ILE A 65 6.82 16.57 -11.45
N GLY A 66 8.09 16.92 -11.25
CA GLY A 66 8.48 18.30 -10.96
C GLY A 66 7.93 18.82 -9.64
N ASN A 67 7.98 20.14 -9.48
CA ASN A 67 7.33 20.81 -8.36
C ASN A 67 5.90 21.15 -8.75
N PRO A 68 4.92 21.04 -7.83
CA PRO A 68 3.57 21.52 -8.10
C PRO A 68 3.60 23.01 -8.44
N THR A 69 2.79 23.39 -9.42
CA THR A 69 2.69 24.77 -9.90
C THR A 69 1.57 25.48 -9.17
N VAL A 70 1.78 26.76 -8.84
CA VAL A 70 0.73 27.60 -8.29
C VAL A 70 -0.06 28.21 -9.44
N VAL A 71 -1.36 27.94 -9.48
CA VAL A 71 -2.28 28.54 -10.45
C VAL A 71 -3.09 29.61 -9.75
N ILE A 72 -3.10 30.80 -10.34
CA ILE A 72 -3.93 31.91 -9.90
C ILE A 72 -5.16 31.96 -10.81
N ASP A 73 -6.35 32.02 -10.23
CA ASP A 73 -7.62 32.04 -10.96
C ASP A 73 -8.63 32.96 -10.25
N GLY A 74 -9.57 33.51 -11.01
CA GLY A 74 -10.54 34.51 -10.55
C GLY A 74 -10.64 35.73 -11.50
N ASP A 75 -11.51 36.67 -11.15
CA ASP A 75 -11.68 37.94 -11.87
C ASP A 75 -10.73 39.02 -11.31
N PRO A 76 -9.75 39.52 -12.09
CA PRO A 76 -8.83 40.57 -11.63
C PRO A 76 -9.52 41.86 -11.18
N GLU A 77 -10.73 42.16 -11.67
CA GLU A 77 -11.52 43.32 -11.27
C GLU A 77 -12.29 43.08 -9.95
N GLN A 78 -12.36 41.83 -9.47
CA GLN A 78 -13.00 41.42 -8.22
C GLN A 78 -12.01 40.62 -7.33
N PRO A 79 -11.10 41.30 -6.61
CA PRO A 79 -10.07 40.70 -5.75
C PRO A 79 -10.54 39.59 -4.81
N GLU A 80 -11.77 39.66 -4.33
CA GLU A 80 -12.39 38.68 -3.44
C GLU A 80 -12.58 37.30 -4.10
N THR A 81 -12.66 37.27 -5.43
CA THR A 81 -12.80 36.04 -6.23
C THR A 81 -11.47 35.39 -6.54
N MET A 82 -10.35 36.10 -6.32
CA MET A 82 -9.03 35.58 -6.62
C MET A 82 -8.66 34.44 -5.67
N THR A 83 -8.14 33.36 -6.26
CA THR A 83 -7.73 32.13 -5.59
C THR A 83 -6.36 31.69 -6.09
N ALA A 84 -5.66 30.94 -5.25
CA ALA A 84 -4.42 30.28 -5.62
C ALA A 84 -4.53 28.80 -5.27
N THR A 85 -4.23 27.91 -6.21
CA THR A 85 -4.29 26.45 -6.01
C THR A 85 -2.97 25.80 -6.40
N LEU A 86 -2.61 24.70 -5.74
CA LEU A 86 -1.54 23.83 -6.21
C LEU A 86 -2.05 22.86 -7.27
N GLN A 87 -1.45 22.94 -8.45
CA GLN A 87 -1.65 21.97 -9.52
C GLN A 87 -0.46 21.00 -9.57
N TYR A 88 -0.77 19.72 -9.53
CA TYR A 88 0.20 18.64 -9.67
C TYR A 88 0.23 18.17 -11.12
N SER A 89 1.43 18.05 -11.69
CA SER A 89 1.64 17.31 -12.92
C SER A 89 1.94 15.86 -12.58
N THR A 90 1.26 14.92 -13.21
CA THR A 90 1.51 13.48 -13.05
C THR A 90 1.92 12.84 -14.37
N GLN A 91 2.58 11.70 -14.27
CA GLN A 91 2.79 10.79 -15.39
C GLN A 91 2.55 9.36 -14.92
N PRO A 92 2.00 8.48 -15.77
CA PRO A 92 1.90 7.06 -15.46
C PRO A 92 3.25 6.47 -15.10
N ILE A 93 3.27 5.50 -14.17
CA ILE A 93 4.47 4.68 -13.97
C ILE A 93 4.79 3.89 -15.24
N SER A 94 6.04 3.45 -15.40
CA SER A 94 6.39 2.60 -16.53
C SER A 94 5.68 1.24 -16.43
N LEU A 95 5.48 0.58 -17.57
CA LEU A 95 4.90 -0.76 -17.62
C LEU A 95 5.70 -1.76 -16.77
N ASP A 96 7.03 -1.67 -16.79
CA ASP A 96 7.89 -2.52 -15.97
C ASP A 96 7.69 -2.28 -14.47
N ALA A 97 7.51 -1.01 -14.06
CA ALA A 97 7.23 -0.67 -12.66
C ALA A 97 5.83 -1.16 -12.22
N ALA A 98 4.84 -1.06 -13.11
CA ALA A 98 3.50 -1.61 -12.89
C ALA A 98 3.54 -3.14 -12.72
N LYS A 99 4.25 -3.85 -13.60
CA LYS A 99 4.44 -5.31 -13.50
C LYS A 99 5.17 -5.70 -12.22
N ALA A 100 6.25 -5.02 -11.86
CA ALA A 100 6.98 -5.28 -10.61
C ALA A 100 6.10 -5.09 -9.38
N LYS A 101 5.26 -4.04 -9.37
CA LYS A 101 4.27 -3.80 -8.30
C LYS A 101 3.27 -4.94 -8.19
N LEU A 102 2.73 -5.43 -9.31
CA LEU A 102 1.81 -6.58 -9.31
C LEU A 102 2.48 -7.85 -8.79
N LYS A 103 3.73 -8.14 -9.18
CA LYS A 103 4.46 -9.32 -8.68
C LYS A 103 4.65 -9.27 -7.16
N GLU A 104 4.91 -8.11 -6.59
CA GLU A 104 4.98 -7.94 -5.13
C GLU A 104 3.60 -8.12 -4.48
N LYS A 105 2.51 -7.60 -5.08
CA LYS A 105 1.14 -7.86 -4.60
C LYS A 105 0.79 -9.36 -4.60
N VAL A 106 1.10 -10.09 -5.68
CA VAL A 106 0.89 -11.54 -5.78
C VAL A 106 1.66 -12.28 -4.68
N LYS A 107 2.92 -11.89 -4.43
CA LYS A 107 3.72 -12.47 -3.36
C LYS A 107 3.09 -12.24 -1.99
N GLN A 108 2.52 -11.07 -1.75
CA GLN A 108 1.76 -10.79 -0.52
C GLN A 108 0.52 -11.67 -0.42
N CYS A 109 -0.29 -11.78 -1.48
CA CYS A 109 -1.46 -12.66 -1.51
C CYS A 109 -1.09 -14.12 -1.20
N LYS A 110 0.00 -14.61 -1.78
CA LYS A 110 0.54 -15.94 -1.50
C LYS A 110 0.83 -16.13 -0.01
N PHE A 111 1.60 -15.23 0.60
CA PHE A 111 1.95 -15.38 2.01
C PHE A 111 0.76 -15.20 2.95
N THR A 112 -0.14 -14.25 2.65
CA THR A 112 -1.41 -14.12 3.37
C THR A 112 -2.21 -15.41 3.32
N ARG A 113 -2.28 -16.08 2.16
CA ARG A 113 -2.93 -17.39 2.06
C ARG A 113 -2.19 -18.45 2.87
N MET A 114 -0.88 -18.55 2.75
CA MET A 114 -0.10 -19.56 3.49
C MET A 114 -0.22 -19.37 5.01
N ASP A 115 -0.37 -18.13 5.49
CA ASP A 115 -0.51 -17.82 6.91
C ASP A 115 -1.94 -18.09 7.45
N ALA A 116 -2.93 -18.23 6.56
CA ALA A 116 -4.34 -18.46 6.93
C ALA A 116 -4.66 -19.86 7.49
N GLY A 117 -3.66 -20.73 7.64
CA GLY A 117 -3.84 -22.10 8.13
C GLY A 117 -4.13 -23.12 7.03
N VAL A 118 -4.23 -24.38 7.47
CA VAL A 118 -4.70 -25.49 6.64
C VAL A 118 -5.66 -26.37 7.44
N GLU A 119 -6.72 -26.84 6.80
CA GLU A 119 -7.62 -27.83 7.38
C GLU A 119 -6.88 -29.15 7.57
N PHE A 120 -7.07 -29.77 8.72
CA PHE A 120 -6.44 -31.01 9.12
C PHE A 120 -7.43 -31.87 9.90
N ASP A 121 -7.62 -33.11 9.45
CA ASP A 121 -8.44 -34.10 10.13
C ASP A 121 -7.66 -34.72 11.30
N LEU A 122 -8.04 -34.34 12.53
CA LEU A 122 -7.55 -34.96 13.74
C LEU A 122 -8.59 -35.96 14.26
N ASP A 123 -8.41 -37.23 13.88
CA ASP A 123 -9.20 -38.36 14.37
C ASP A 123 -10.73 -38.21 14.16
N GLY A 124 -11.13 -37.58 13.04
CA GLY A 124 -12.52 -37.32 12.65
C GLY A 124 -12.99 -35.89 12.93
N GLU A 125 -12.15 -35.06 13.55
CA GLU A 125 -12.43 -33.64 13.81
C GLU A 125 -11.58 -32.75 12.87
N ILE A 126 -12.24 -31.96 12.03
CA ILE A 126 -11.55 -30.99 11.17
C ILE A 126 -11.15 -29.78 12.01
N MET A 127 -9.84 -29.58 12.14
CA MET A 127 -9.25 -28.43 12.82
C MET A 127 -8.37 -27.63 11.85
N ILE A 128 -8.12 -26.36 12.16
CA ILE A 128 -7.27 -25.50 11.30
C ILE A 128 -5.90 -25.36 11.93
N ALA A 129 -4.90 -26.05 11.37
CA ALA A 129 -3.54 -26.00 11.87
C ALA A 129 -2.93 -24.61 11.60
N GLN A 130 -2.21 -24.07 12.58
CA GLN A 130 -1.52 -22.80 12.41
C GLN A 130 -0.32 -22.97 11.49
N THR A 131 -0.24 -22.11 10.47
CA THR A 131 0.79 -22.19 9.43
C THR A 131 1.40 -20.84 9.13
N ASP A 132 1.53 -19.91 10.08
CA ASP A 132 2.34 -18.71 9.86
C ASP A 132 3.82 -19.07 9.54
N SER A 133 4.62 -18.07 9.17
CA SER A 133 6.03 -18.28 8.79
C SER A 133 6.88 -19.01 9.83
N GLU A 134 6.69 -18.75 11.12
CA GLU A 134 7.42 -19.43 12.19
C GLU A 134 6.91 -20.87 12.33
N SER A 135 5.58 -21.05 12.34
CA SER A 135 4.94 -22.36 12.40
C SER A 135 5.36 -23.27 11.25
N ARG A 136 5.39 -22.79 10.00
CA ARG A 136 5.86 -23.59 8.85
C ARG A 136 7.34 -24.00 8.99
N SER A 137 8.19 -23.09 9.47
CA SER A 137 9.61 -23.37 9.68
C SER A 137 9.83 -24.43 10.76
N LEU A 138 9.07 -24.35 11.86
CA LEU A 138 9.09 -25.35 12.93
C LEU A 138 8.54 -26.70 12.45
N LEU A 139 7.49 -26.69 11.64
CA LEU A 139 6.86 -27.91 11.12
C LEU A 139 7.87 -28.71 10.30
N MET A 140 8.68 -28.07 9.46
CA MET A 140 9.73 -28.76 8.69
C MET A 140 10.70 -29.52 9.60
N GLY A 141 11.18 -28.88 10.68
CA GLY A 141 12.07 -29.54 11.63
C GLY A 141 11.41 -30.71 12.38
N VAL A 142 10.14 -30.55 12.76
CA VAL A 142 9.36 -31.59 13.44
C VAL A 142 9.03 -32.75 12.49
N TYR A 143 8.68 -32.46 11.24
CA TYR A 143 8.43 -33.42 10.17
C TYR A 143 9.66 -34.28 9.91
N PHE A 144 10.83 -33.66 9.69
CA PHE A 144 12.09 -34.42 9.50
C PHE A 144 12.42 -35.32 10.70
N LYS A 145 12.15 -34.85 11.92
CA LYS A 145 12.32 -35.64 13.14
C LYS A 145 11.32 -36.80 13.22
N ALA A 146 10.09 -36.62 12.75
CA ALA A 146 9.08 -37.67 12.70
C ALA A 146 9.45 -38.77 11.70
N VAL A 147 9.81 -38.42 10.45
CA VAL A 147 10.17 -39.40 9.41
C VAL A 147 11.45 -40.18 9.73
N SER A 148 12.37 -39.60 10.50
CA SER A 148 13.59 -40.26 10.98
C SER A 148 13.39 -41.12 12.24
N GLY A 149 12.15 -41.24 12.73
CA GLY A 149 11.84 -42.00 13.95
C GLY A 149 12.25 -41.30 15.25
N GLY A 150 12.70 -40.04 15.20
CA GLY A 150 13.12 -39.24 16.35
C GLY A 150 11.96 -38.70 17.20
N LEU A 151 10.71 -39.02 16.88
CA LEU A 151 9.52 -38.51 17.55
C LEU A 151 8.60 -39.64 18.09
N PRO A 152 9.08 -40.56 18.94
CA PRO A 152 8.32 -41.75 19.36
C PRO A 152 7.09 -41.43 20.23
N ASN A 153 7.08 -40.28 20.90
CA ASN A 153 5.98 -39.84 21.77
C ASN A 153 5.09 -38.77 21.11
N GLY A 154 5.28 -38.51 19.80
CA GLY A 154 4.57 -37.43 19.12
C GLY A 154 5.04 -36.02 19.50
N ARG A 155 4.24 -35.02 19.11
CA ARG A 155 4.51 -33.59 19.35
C ARG A 155 3.21 -32.81 19.45
N ASN A 156 3.10 -31.93 20.44
CA ASN A 156 2.00 -30.98 20.45
C ASN A 156 2.13 -29.93 19.35
N TRP A 157 1.03 -29.64 18.66
CA TRP A 157 0.98 -28.66 17.57
C TRP A 157 -0.11 -27.61 17.82
N ARG A 158 0.14 -26.37 17.38
CA ARG A 158 -0.81 -25.27 17.52
C ARG A 158 -1.85 -25.29 16.41
N PHE A 159 -3.11 -25.16 16.79
CA PHE A 159 -4.21 -24.85 15.88
C PHE A 159 -4.67 -23.40 16.09
N LEU A 160 -5.39 -22.85 15.11
CA LEU A 160 -5.79 -21.43 15.11
C LEU A 160 -6.76 -21.08 16.25
N ASP A 161 -7.51 -22.06 16.76
CA ASP A 161 -8.35 -21.93 17.95
C ASP A 161 -7.53 -21.84 19.26
N ASN A 162 -6.19 -21.87 19.15
CA ASN A 162 -5.22 -21.94 20.24
C ASN A 162 -5.17 -23.27 20.98
N SER A 163 -5.84 -24.32 20.49
CA SER A 163 -5.65 -25.66 21.01
C SER A 163 -4.24 -26.18 20.70
N TYR A 164 -3.77 -27.09 21.55
CA TYR A 164 -2.41 -27.65 21.50
C TYR A 164 -2.39 -29.18 21.69
N PRO A 165 -3.19 -29.95 20.94
CA PRO A 165 -3.29 -31.39 21.12
C PRO A 165 -1.96 -32.09 20.81
N LEU A 166 -1.74 -33.24 21.44
CA LEU A 166 -0.58 -34.09 21.16
C LEU A 166 -0.84 -34.86 19.85
N LEU A 167 -0.10 -34.54 18.80
CA LEU A 167 -0.14 -35.28 17.55
C LEU A 167 0.79 -36.49 17.63
N THR A 168 0.31 -37.65 17.19
CA THR A 168 1.15 -38.83 16.96
C THR A 168 2.18 -38.57 15.86
N THR A 169 3.23 -39.41 15.78
CA THR A 169 4.22 -39.34 14.71
C THR A 169 3.58 -39.38 13.32
N ALA A 170 2.57 -40.23 13.12
CA ALA A 170 1.86 -40.35 11.85
C ALA A 170 1.05 -39.08 11.53
N GLN A 171 0.36 -38.50 12.52
CA GLN A 171 -0.40 -37.25 12.35
C GLN A 171 0.52 -36.06 12.05
N VAL A 172 1.71 -35.99 12.65
CA VAL A 172 2.72 -34.97 12.32
C VAL A 172 3.18 -35.07 10.87
N ILE A 173 3.42 -36.30 10.37
CA ILE A 173 3.80 -36.52 8.98
C ILE A 173 2.66 -36.09 8.06
N ALA A 174 1.42 -36.52 8.33
CA ALA A 174 0.25 -36.14 7.55
C ALA A 174 0.01 -34.62 7.52
N LEU A 175 0.24 -33.93 8.65
CA LEU A 175 0.16 -32.47 8.71
C LEU A 175 1.24 -31.82 7.85
N GLY A 176 2.48 -32.33 7.90
CA GLY A 176 3.57 -31.85 7.05
C GLY A 176 3.24 -31.98 5.56
N ASP A 177 2.76 -33.14 5.12
CA ASP A 177 2.37 -33.39 3.72
C ASP A 177 1.21 -32.49 3.28
N THR A 178 0.26 -32.23 4.18
CA THR A 178 -0.88 -31.33 3.95
C THR A 178 -0.43 -29.87 3.78
N VAL A 179 0.48 -29.40 4.64
CA VAL A 179 1.07 -28.06 4.53
C VAL A 179 1.92 -27.94 3.27
N ASP A 180 2.72 -28.96 2.92
CA ASP A 180 3.53 -28.97 1.70
C ASP A 180 2.67 -28.89 0.43
N THR A 181 1.54 -29.61 0.40
CA THR A 181 0.57 -29.54 -0.70
C THR A 181 0.01 -28.11 -0.86
N MET A 182 -0.39 -27.47 0.24
CA MET A 182 -0.88 -26.08 0.22
C MET A 182 0.21 -25.10 -0.22
N VAL A 183 1.44 -25.24 0.30
CA VAL A 183 2.56 -24.37 -0.03
C VAL A 183 2.92 -24.50 -1.52
N SER A 184 2.98 -25.73 -2.04
CA SER A 184 3.26 -26.00 -3.45
C SER A 184 2.21 -25.36 -4.35
N ALA A 185 0.92 -25.56 -4.07
CA ALA A 185 -0.16 -24.95 -4.84
C ALA A 185 -0.11 -23.40 -4.82
N CYS A 186 0.31 -22.81 -3.70
CA CYS A 186 0.50 -21.36 -3.61
C CYS A 186 1.70 -20.86 -4.43
N TYR A 187 2.79 -21.63 -4.54
CA TYR A 187 3.92 -21.30 -5.41
C TYR A 187 3.58 -21.48 -6.88
N ASP A 188 2.92 -22.59 -7.25
CA ASP A 188 2.46 -22.84 -8.62
C ASP A 188 1.55 -21.69 -9.11
N GLN A 189 0.65 -21.21 -8.23
CA GLN A 189 -0.20 -20.07 -8.56
C GLN A 189 0.57 -18.75 -8.67
N GLN A 190 1.61 -18.53 -7.85
CA GLN A 190 2.48 -17.37 -8.00
C GLN A 190 3.17 -17.41 -9.38
N ASP A 191 3.71 -18.56 -9.79
CA ASP A 191 4.38 -18.70 -11.09
C ASP A 191 3.42 -18.44 -12.27
N ALA A 192 2.16 -18.92 -12.15
CA ALA A 192 1.12 -18.64 -13.13
C ALA A 192 0.81 -17.13 -13.21
N HIS A 193 0.71 -16.44 -12.07
CA HIS A 193 0.52 -15.00 -12.05
C HIS A 193 1.74 -14.24 -12.60
N ASP A 194 2.96 -14.66 -12.28
CA ASP A 194 4.18 -14.01 -12.77
C ASP A 194 4.24 -14.07 -14.31
N ALA A 195 3.87 -15.21 -14.90
CA ALA A 195 3.75 -15.37 -16.35
C ALA A 195 2.62 -14.51 -16.94
N ALA A 196 1.44 -14.48 -16.30
CA ALA A 196 0.31 -13.66 -16.76
C ALA A 196 0.60 -12.16 -16.68
N ILE A 197 1.26 -11.69 -15.61
CA ILE A 197 1.71 -10.30 -15.44
C ILE A 197 2.72 -9.93 -16.52
N GLU A 198 3.64 -10.84 -16.85
CA GLU A 198 4.63 -10.59 -17.90
C GLU A 198 3.97 -10.38 -19.28
N ALA A 199 2.85 -11.08 -19.53
CA ALA A 199 2.10 -10.97 -20.77
C ALA A 199 1.20 -9.71 -20.86
N LEU A 200 1.06 -8.91 -19.80
CA LEU A 200 0.20 -7.72 -19.82
C LEU A 200 0.72 -6.66 -20.81
N PRO A 201 -0.15 -6.13 -21.69
CA PRO A 201 0.25 -5.26 -22.80
C PRO A 201 0.50 -3.80 -22.39
N ASP A 202 -0.17 -3.31 -21.35
CA ASP A 202 -0.17 -1.90 -20.96
C ASP A 202 -0.57 -1.70 -19.48
N ILE A 203 -0.58 -0.43 -19.06
CA ILE A 203 -0.90 -0.02 -17.69
C ILE A 203 -2.38 -0.26 -17.34
N GLU A 204 -3.31 -0.12 -18.29
CA GLU A 204 -4.74 -0.33 -18.03
C GLU A 204 -5.03 -1.80 -17.71
N ALA A 205 -4.37 -2.71 -18.43
CA ALA A 205 -4.38 -4.13 -18.10
C ALA A 205 -3.76 -4.43 -16.73
N CYS A 206 -2.72 -3.69 -16.33
CA CYS A 206 -2.15 -3.83 -14.97
C CYS A 206 -3.09 -3.33 -13.87
N ILE A 207 -3.82 -2.23 -14.08
CA ILE A 207 -4.74 -1.65 -13.10
C ILE A 207 -5.90 -2.61 -12.80
N THR A 208 -6.39 -3.31 -13.81
CA THR A 208 -7.55 -4.20 -13.71
C THR A 208 -7.19 -5.64 -13.33
N TYR A 209 -5.91 -5.96 -13.20
CA TYR A 209 -5.44 -7.32 -12.91
C TYR A 209 -5.73 -7.73 -11.46
N ASP A 210 -6.37 -8.89 -11.29
CA ASP A 210 -6.67 -9.47 -9.97
C ASP A 210 -5.53 -10.37 -9.49
N CYS A 211 -4.73 -9.87 -8.54
CA CYS A 211 -3.66 -10.61 -7.88
C CYS A 211 -4.15 -11.66 -6.87
N THR A 212 -5.44 -11.68 -6.53
CA THR A 212 -5.99 -12.54 -5.47
C THR A 212 -6.58 -13.86 -5.98
N ALA A 213 -6.87 -13.91 -7.28
CA ALA A 213 -7.54 -15.06 -7.90
C ALA A 213 -6.66 -16.31 -7.95
N GLY A 214 -7.28 -17.49 -7.87
CA GLY A 214 -6.63 -18.78 -8.15
C GLY A 214 -5.77 -19.36 -7.04
N PHE A 215 -5.44 -18.61 -5.98
CA PHE A 215 -4.82 -19.19 -4.79
C PHE A 215 -5.76 -20.22 -4.14
N PRO A 216 -5.24 -21.26 -3.47
CA PRO A 216 -6.07 -22.21 -2.74
C PRO A 216 -7.03 -21.50 -1.78
N ALA A 217 -8.26 -21.99 -1.64
CA ALA A 217 -9.21 -21.40 -0.71
C ALA A 217 -8.65 -21.43 0.72
N ALA A 218 -8.78 -20.33 1.46
CA ALA A 218 -8.50 -20.32 2.89
C ALA A 218 -9.57 -21.14 3.62
N PRO A 219 -9.22 -21.85 4.71
CA PRO A 219 -10.21 -22.49 5.58
C PRO A 219 -11.25 -21.47 6.06
N ALA A 220 -12.51 -21.88 6.19
CA ALA A 220 -13.52 -21.02 6.80
C ALA A 220 -13.17 -20.82 8.28
N ALA A 221 -13.21 -19.58 8.77
CA ALA A 221 -13.09 -19.34 10.21
C ALA A 221 -14.30 -19.96 10.90
N ASN A 222 -14.06 -20.98 11.73
CA ASN A 222 -15.06 -21.52 12.66
C ASN A 222 -15.20 -20.63 13.89
#